data_AF-A0A0A0BVY3-F1
#
_entry.id   AF-A0A0A0BVY3-F1
#
_cell.length_a   1.000
_cell.length_b   1.000
_cell.length_c   1.000
_cell.angle_alpha   90.00
_cell.angle_beta   90.00
_cell.angle_gamma   90.00
#
_symmetry.space_group_name_H-M   'P 1'
#
loop_
_entity.id
_entity.type
_entity.pdbx_description
1 polymer ?
#
loop_
_entity_poly.entity_id
_entity_poly.type
_entity_poly.pdbx_seq_one_letter_code
_entity_poly.pdbx_strand_id
1 'polypeptide(L)'
;MEQQAGWRVCRRCQGLISTRVPPGGCLDQDMHDFTFGADYRVHVTGAQAPDLQPGWSACTRCARLVFTGAPGVCHDGAPHEHAPFTALSVRFGTAADDEEAGWRWCSRCQCLNDTAVGSRRCFAGGDHDLSAGHAYSVPVVRAGVQTWWAWCSECQGVVITFGAGVCHDGEQHRLTGVELYAVPFGAGSPGSEGGWQACTGCGLLSQVEAADAAAGPCAAGGPHALTGALAYRVGTGPAPPGAQGGWQACVACRVLVFTGFDPGPCVAGGTHQPDELERHLHLSSVLAGEPGWRRCGACHVLTSLWLGEGPCAVAGTHDLTASAAYAVPQFGAPEGGETGWRWCRRCQALVQGHEPGLCVGTAPHLTVDSELYGVHQSAPPERAERGWAMCRRCRSLVRPPGEGEPGGTGLCPDGGAHDLTASAAYAVEVLPGPAVEETPTGPRLGLTERADGVVVEGRGFPSAAAVELTVVAEADVTTATTTADADGAFTHTFVPVVPDPAGATLLVRADDGSVASGRLTAFVPGTPAPPGAAHPVPDPVPDPVPGPAG
;
A
#
# COMPACT_ATOMS: atom_id res chain seq x y z
N MET A 1 -20.29 -3.69 22.83
CA MET A 1 -20.89 -4.75 21.98
C MET A 1 -19.78 -5.42 21.22
N GLU A 2 -19.77 -6.74 21.16
CA GLU A 2 -18.75 -7.51 20.45
C GLU A 2 -19.01 -7.44 18.94
N GLN A 3 -17.97 -7.24 18.14
CA GLN A 3 -18.06 -7.15 16.68
C GLN A 3 -17.04 -8.10 16.06
N GLN A 4 -17.25 -8.65 14.88
CA GLN A 4 -16.30 -9.43 14.10
C GLN A 4 -15.79 -8.56 12.96
N ALA A 5 -14.47 -8.42 12.80
CA ALA A 5 -13.88 -7.68 11.68
C ALA A 5 -13.58 -8.60 10.48
N GLY A 6 -12.99 -8.06 9.42
CA GLY A 6 -12.68 -8.82 8.20
C GLY A 6 -13.90 -8.97 7.30
N TRP A 7 -14.58 -7.84 7.07
CA TRP A 7 -15.74 -7.76 6.16
C TRP A 7 -15.51 -6.64 5.15
N ARG A 8 -15.82 -6.89 3.87
CA ARG A 8 -15.64 -5.91 2.78
C ARG A 8 -16.79 -5.96 1.79
N VAL A 9 -17.15 -4.82 1.21
CA VAL A 9 -18.16 -4.77 0.14
C VAL A 9 -17.57 -5.28 -1.17
N CYS A 10 -18.26 -6.20 -1.82
CA CYS A 10 -17.96 -6.59 -3.20
C CYS A 10 -18.75 -5.74 -4.20
N ARG A 11 -18.09 -5.06 -5.12
CA ARG A 11 -18.79 -4.22 -6.12
C ARG A 11 -19.59 -5.00 -7.15
N ARG A 12 -19.16 -6.22 -7.45
CA ARG A 12 -19.86 -7.06 -8.42
C ARG A 12 -21.23 -7.47 -7.89
N CYS A 13 -21.30 -7.97 -6.65
CA CYS A 13 -22.53 -8.53 -6.07
C CYS A 13 -23.19 -7.67 -4.99
N GLN A 14 -22.67 -6.47 -4.71
CA GLN A 14 -23.05 -5.57 -3.59
C GLN A 14 -22.96 -6.20 -2.19
N GLY A 15 -22.42 -7.42 -2.09
CA GLY A 15 -22.45 -8.18 -0.85
C GLY A 15 -21.41 -7.73 0.14
N LEU A 16 -21.77 -7.74 1.43
CA LEU A 16 -20.78 -7.73 2.50
C LEU A 16 -20.16 -9.13 2.59
N ILE A 17 -18.86 -9.23 2.29
CA ILE A 17 -18.12 -10.49 2.17
C ILE A 17 -17.18 -10.63 3.35
N SER A 18 -17.19 -11.78 3.99
CA SER A 18 -16.20 -12.12 5.02
C SER A 18 -14.88 -12.52 4.36
N THR A 19 -13.79 -11.88 4.76
CA THR A 19 -12.42 -12.26 4.37
C THR A 19 -11.83 -13.32 5.29
N ARG A 20 -12.56 -13.74 6.34
CA ARG A 20 -12.13 -14.76 7.30
C ARG A 20 -12.53 -16.18 6.92
N VAL A 21 -13.46 -16.33 5.97
CA VAL A 21 -13.79 -17.62 5.37
C VAL A 21 -13.14 -17.70 3.99
N PRO A 22 -12.78 -18.90 3.49
CA PRO A 22 -12.21 -19.05 2.17
C PRO A 22 -13.07 -18.29 1.14
N PRO A 23 -12.46 -17.49 0.25
CA PRO A 23 -13.20 -16.66 -0.69
C PRO A 23 -14.03 -17.57 -1.58
N GLY A 24 -15.34 -17.53 -1.35
CA GLY A 24 -16.32 -18.22 -2.16
C GLY A 24 -16.55 -17.53 -3.50
N GLY A 25 -17.22 -18.21 -4.44
CA GLY A 25 -17.51 -17.65 -5.76
C GLY A 25 -18.43 -16.42 -5.70
N CYS A 26 -18.17 -15.45 -6.57
CA CYS A 26 -19.03 -14.30 -6.82
C CYS A 26 -20.02 -14.60 -7.97
N LEU A 27 -20.65 -13.56 -8.52
CA LEU A 27 -21.47 -13.65 -9.72
C LEU A 27 -20.66 -14.25 -10.88
N ASP A 28 -21.28 -15.13 -11.65
CA ASP A 28 -20.69 -15.81 -12.80
C ASP A 28 -19.44 -16.66 -12.45
N GLN A 29 -19.30 -17.07 -11.17
CA GLN A 29 -18.15 -17.78 -10.60
C GLN A 29 -16.83 -17.01 -10.60
N ASP A 30 -16.88 -15.70 -10.86
CA ASP A 30 -15.70 -14.84 -10.75
C ASP A 30 -15.32 -14.59 -9.28
N MET A 31 -14.14 -14.00 -9.08
CA MET A 31 -13.69 -13.52 -7.76
C MET A 31 -14.47 -12.26 -7.33
N HIS A 32 -14.56 -12.06 -6.02
CA HIS A 32 -15.09 -10.81 -5.45
C HIS A 32 -14.17 -9.62 -5.78
N ASP A 33 -14.78 -8.46 -6.06
CA ASP A 33 -14.06 -7.20 -6.33
C ASP A 33 -14.14 -6.28 -5.10
N PHE A 34 -13.02 -6.10 -4.40
CA PHE A 34 -12.93 -5.30 -3.17
C PHE A 34 -12.25 -3.94 -3.36
N THR A 35 -12.09 -3.49 -4.61
CA THR A 35 -11.26 -2.33 -4.95
C THR A 35 -11.72 -1.02 -4.26
N PHE A 36 -12.96 -0.96 -3.73
CA PHE A 36 -13.57 0.21 -3.05
C PHE A 36 -14.22 -0.09 -1.71
N GLY A 37 -14.09 -1.32 -1.20
CA GLY A 37 -14.74 -1.66 0.06
C GLY A 37 -14.01 -0.96 1.20
N ALA A 38 -14.73 -0.15 1.98
CA ALA A 38 -14.29 0.07 3.35
C ALA A 38 -14.13 -1.28 4.05
N ASP A 39 -13.31 -1.30 5.10
CA ASP A 39 -13.30 -2.45 5.98
C ASP A 39 -14.44 -2.28 6.97
N TYR A 40 -15.17 -3.36 7.22
CA TYR A 40 -16.35 -3.35 8.07
C TYR A 40 -16.18 -4.33 9.22
N ARG A 41 -17.06 -4.16 10.21
CA ARG A 41 -17.27 -5.11 11.29
C ARG A 41 -18.75 -5.46 11.37
N VAL A 42 -19.07 -6.65 11.86
CA VAL A 42 -20.46 -7.12 12.04
C VAL A 42 -20.64 -7.50 13.51
N HIS A 43 -21.77 -7.19 14.15
CA HIS A 43 -21.94 -7.50 15.57
C HIS A 43 -22.01 -9.02 15.81
N VAL A 44 -21.37 -9.54 16.86
CA VAL A 44 -21.47 -10.95 17.25
C VAL A 44 -22.72 -11.15 18.12
N THR A 45 -23.46 -12.23 17.88
CA THR A 45 -24.67 -12.55 18.64
C THR A 45 -24.31 -12.85 20.10
N GLY A 46 -24.82 -12.02 21.01
CA GLY A 46 -24.48 -11.99 22.44
C GLY A 46 -24.65 -10.58 23.03
N ALA A 47 -24.51 -9.55 22.19
CA ALA A 47 -24.94 -8.19 22.49
C ALA A 47 -26.48 -8.10 22.47
N GLN A 48 -27.11 -7.98 23.64
CA GLN A 48 -28.53 -7.64 23.72
C GLN A 48 -28.71 -6.12 23.53
N ALA A 49 -28.96 -5.71 22.29
CA ALA A 49 -29.46 -4.38 21.99
C ALA A 49 -30.76 -4.50 21.17
N PRO A 50 -31.80 -3.70 21.47
CA PRO A 50 -33.12 -3.86 20.85
C PRO A 50 -33.13 -3.58 19.34
N ASP A 51 -32.10 -2.92 18.83
CA ASP A 51 -31.90 -2.55 17.44
C ASP A 51 -30.88 -3.44 16.71
N LEU A 52 -30.45 -4.55 17.33
CA LEU A 52 -29.68 -5.60 16.67
C LEU A 52 -30.59 -6.75 16.27
N GLN A 53 -30.66 -7.05 14.97
CA GLN A 53 -31.35 -8.22 14.46
C GLN A 53 -30.40 -9.43 14.50
N PRO A 54 -30.69 -10.49 15.29
CA PRO A 54 -29.93 -11.74 15.25
C PRO A 54 -30.30 -12.58 14.02
N GLY A 55 -29.58 -13.69 13.82
CA GLY A 55 -29.87 -14.64 12.75
C GLY A 55 -29.13 -14.31 11.45
N TRP A 56 -27.92 -13.78 11.56
CA TRP A 56 -27.01 -13.58 10.43
C TRP A 56 -25.80 -14.50 10.55
N SER A 57 -25.25 -14.90 9.42
CA SER A 57 -24.04 -15.74 9.35
C SER A 57 -23.27 -15.49 8.06
N ALA A 58 -21.95 -15.71 8.09
CA ALA A 58 -21.17 -15.86 6.87
C ALA A 58 -21.58 -17.16 6.17
N CYS A 59 -21.77 -17.11 4.85
CA CYS A 59 -21.92 -18.30 4.02
C CYS A 59 -20.55 -18.87 3.67
N THR A 60 -20.30 -20.17 3.89
CA THR A 60 -19.01 -20.81 3.57
C THR A 60 -18.79 -21.01 2.08
N ARG A 61 -19.85 -20.93 1.26
CA ARG A 61 -19.78 -21.12 -0.20
C ARG A 61 -19.48 -19.83 -0.97
N CYS A 62 -20.06 -18.70 -0.55
CA CYS A 62 -19.91 -17.41 -1.24
C CYS A 62 -19.31 -16.31 -0.37
N ALA A 63 -19.01 -16.60 0.89
CA ALA A 63 -18.49 -15.66 1.89
C ALA A 63 -19.41 -14.47 2.26
N ARG A 64 -20.61 -14.36 1.68
CA ARG A 64 -21.54 -13.26 1.98
C ARG A 64 -22.10 -13.33 3.39
N LEU A 65 -22.45 -12.17 3.96
CA LEU A 65 -23.32 -12.07 5.12
C LEU A 65 -24.77 -12.36 4.70
N VAL A 66 -25.34 -13.42 5.26
CA VAL A 66 -26.64 -13.99 4.89
C VAL A 66 -27.53 -14.09 6.12
N PHE A 67 -28.79 -13.71 5.95
CA PHE A 67 -29.83 -13.92 6.95
C PHE A 67 -30.26 -15.39 6.96
N THR A 68 -30.17 -16.04 8.11
CA THR A 68 -30.42 -17.48 8.29
C THR A 68 -31.89 -17.79 8.61
N GLY A 69 -32.73 -16.77 8.79
CA GLY A 69 -34.14 -16.95 9.17
C GLY A 69 -35.07 -17.36 8.03
N ALA A 70 -34.59 -17.41 6.79
CA ALA A 70 -35.36 -17.83 5.62
C ALA A 70 -34.45 -18.47 4.56
N PRO A 71 -34.99 -19.34 3.68
CA PRO A 71 -34.21 -19.92 2.58
C PRO A 71 -33.85 -18.85 1.54
N GLY A 72 -32.64 -18.96 0.98
CA GLY A 72 -32.12 -18.07 -0.05
C GLY A 72 -31.18 -18.80 -1.00
N VAL A 73 -30.96 -18.19 -2.17
CA VAL A 73 -30.15 -18.75 -3.25
C VAL A 73 -28.71 -18.21 -3.20
N CYS A 74 -27.74 -19.13 -3.24
CA CYS A 74 -26.31 -18.86 -3.31
C CYS A 74 -25.83 -18.65 -4.76
N HIS A 75 -24.56 -18.32 -4.94
CA HIS A 75 -23.98 -17.95 -6.25
C HIS A 75 -24.08 -19.07 -7.32
N ASP A 76 -24.20 -20.31 -6.89
CA ASP A 76 -24.30 -21.53 -7.70
C ASP A 76 -25.74 -22.06 -7.83
N GLY A 77 -26.73 -21.31 -7.34
CA GLY A 77 -28.13 -21.73 -7.33
C GLY A 77 -28.51 -22.64 -6.16
N ALA A 78 -27.55 -23.12 -5.36
CA ALA A 78 -27.83 -23.95 -4.19
C ALA A 78 -28.25 -23.08 -2.98
N PRO A 79 -28.82 -23.69 -1.92
CA PRO A 79 -28.99 -23.00 -0.64
C PRO A 79 -27.66 -22.56 -0.04
N HIS A 80 -27.68 -21.50 0.77
CA HIS A 80 -26.49 -21.10 1.54
C HIS A 80 -26.11 -22.16 2.57
N GLU A 81 -24.80 -22.29 2.78
CA GLU A 81 -24.22 -23.15 3.83
C GLU A 81 -23.52 -22.24 4.84
N HIS A 82 -23.75 -22.45 6.13
CA HIS A 82 -23.31 -21.53 7.17
C HIS A 82 -22.12 -22.10 7.94
N ALA A 83 -21.15 -21.25 8.24
CA ALA A 83 -20.03 -21.67 9.07
C ALA A 83 -20.55 -22.05 10.47
N PRO A 84 -20.15 -23.20 11.03
CA PRO A 84 -20.48 -23.51 12.41
C PRO A 84 -19.88 -22.41 13.30
N PHE A 85 -20.68 -21.93 14.26
CA PHE A 85 -20.30 -20.92 15.28
C PHE A 85 -20.20 -19.45 14.85
N THR A 86 -20.65 -19.05 13.65
CA THR A 86 -20.78 -17.62 13.30
C THR A 86 -22.21 -17.12 13.53
N ALA A 87 -22.60 -16.94 14.79
CA ALA A 87 -23.85 -16.25 15.11
C ALA A 87 -23.60 -14.74 15.11
N LEU A 88 -24.19 -14.03 14.15
CA LEU A 88 -24.01 -12.60 13.96
C LEU A 88 -25.34 -11.85 14.04
N SER A 89 -25.22 -10.57 14.31
CA SER A 89 -26.33 -9.62 14.34
C SER A 89 -25.99 -8.37 13.53
N VAL A 90 -27.00 -7.79 12.88
CA VAL A 90 -26.86 -6.54 12.11
C VAL A 90 -27.79 -5.49 12.71
N ARG A 91 -27.32 -4.24 12.82
CA ARG A 91 -28.17 -3.16 13.30
C ARG A 91 -29.22 -2.83 12.26
N PHE A 92 -30.44 -2.60 12.71
CA PHE A 92 -31.54 -2.11 11.88
C PHE A 92 -32.12 -0.82 12.46
N GLY A 93 -32.63 0.06 11.59
CA GLY A 93 -33.14 1.36 11.97
C GLY A 93 -32.10 2.47 11.82
N THR A 94 -31.91 3.26 12.88
CA THR A 94 -31.01 4.42 12.88
C THR A 94 -29.56 3.98 13.05
N ALA A 95 -28.69 4.43 12.14
CA ALA A 95 -27.25 4.17 12.23
C ALA A 95 -26.62 4.88 13.42
N ALA A 96 -25.64 4.23 14.06
CA ALA A 96 -24.78 4.86 15.05
C ALA A 96 -23.66 5.68 14.38
N ASP A 97 -22.98 6.53 15.15
CA ASP A 97 -21.95 7.46 14.65
C ASP A 97 -20.75 6.76 13.99
N ASP A 98 -20.50 5.48 14.26
CA ASP A 98 -19.41 4.66 13.70
C ASP A 98 -19.90 3.60 12.69
N GLU A 99 -21.17 3.68 12.26
CA GLU A 99 -21.77 2.75 11.31
C GLU A 99 -22.10 3.44 9.99
N GLU A 100 -21.99 2.68 8.91
CA GLU A 100 -22.43 3.09 7.58
C GLU A 100 -23.88 2.67 7.37
N ALA A 101 -24.73 3.60 6.97
CA ALA A 101 -26.12 3.35 6.58
C ALA A 101 -26.21 2.90 5.10
N GLY A 102 -27.42 2.67 4.57
CA GLY A 102 -27.60 2.33 3.15
C GLY A 102 -27.50 0.85 2.84
N TRP A 103 -27.60 -0.01 3.86
CA TRP A 103 -27.59 -1.46 3.71
C TRP A 103 -29.02 -2.01 3.66
N ARG A 104 -29.27 -2.96 2.74
CA ARG A 104 -30.58 -3.60 2.56
C ARG A 104 -30.46 -5.11 2.43
N TRP A 105 -31.34 -5.79 3.13
CA TRP A 105 -31.55 -7.23 2.96
C TRP A 105 -32.35 -7.50 1.68
N CYS A 106 -31.94 -8.53 0.94
CA CYS A 106 -32.70 -9.03 -0.20
C CYS A 106 -33.52 -10.27 0.16
N SER A 107 -34.83 -10.23 -0.06
CA SER A 107 -35.76 -11.33 0.23
C SER A 107 -35.54 -12.59 -0.63
N ARG A 108 -34.85 -12.44 -1.77
CA ARG A 108 -34.66 -13.53 -2.74
C ARG A 108 -33.36 -14.31 -2.49
N CYS A 109 -32.24 -13.61 -2.30
CA CYS A 109 -30.96 -14.26 -2.01
C CYS A 109 -30.61 -14.31 -0.52
N GLN A 110 -31.38 -13.65 0.34
CA GLN A 110 -31.17 -13.54 1.79
C GLN A 110 -29.89 -12.79 2.21
N CYS A 111 -29.15 -12.21 1.26
CA CYS A 111 -27.90 -11.53 1.54
C CYS A 111 -28.14 -10.07 1.94
N LEU A 112 -27.22 -9.52 2.74
CA LEU A 112 -27.11 -8.07 2.95
C LEU A 112 -26.41 -7.42 1.74
N ASN A 113 -26.93 -6.28 1.28
CA ASN A 113 -26.47 -5.58 0.08
C ASN A 113 -26.25 -4.10 0.37
N ASP A 114 -25.15 -3.56 -0.10
CA ASP A 114 -24.89 -2.12 -0.13
C ASP A 114 -25.66 -1.48 -1.29
N THR A 115 -26.53 -0.52 -1.00
CA THR A 115 -27.31 0.20 -2.01
C THR A 115 -26.56 1.34 -2.69
N ALA A 116 -25.38 1.72 -2.19
CA ALA A 116 -24.50 2.70 -2.82
C ALA A 116 -23.73 2.10 -4.02
N VAL A 117 -23.57 0.77 -4.06
CA VAL A 117 -22.95 0.07 -5.19
C VAL A 117 -23.95 -0.08 -6.34
N GLY A 118 -23.60 0.43 -7.53
CA GLY A 118 -24.50 0.51 -8.69
C GLY A 118 -24.86 -0.82 -9.38
N SER A 119 -24.29 -1.96 -8.98
CA SER A 119 -24.75 -3.28 -9.45
C SER A 119 -26.18 -3.53 -8.95
N ARG A 120 -26.94 -4.39 -9.63
CA ARG A 120 -28.28 -4.83 -9.15
C ARG A 120 -28.47 -6.34 -9.19
N ARG A 121 -27.46 -7.09 -9.66
CA ARG A 121 -27.60 -8.51 -10.01
C ARG A 121 -27.70 -9.41 -8.78
N CYS A 122 -28.82 -10.11 -8.69
CA CYS A 122 -29.13 -11.06 -7.62
C CYS A 122 -28.76 -12.50 -8.02
N PHE A 123 -28.30 -13.30 -7.05
CA PHE A 123 -28.07 -14.74 -7.24
C PHE A 123 -29.34 -15.53 -7.55
N ALA A 124 -30.51 -15.01 -7.18
CA ALA A 124 -31.79 -15.58 -7.57
C ALA A 124 -32.22 -15.21 -9.00
N GLY A 125 -31.37 -14.52 -9.78
CA GLY A 125 -31.65 -14.00 -11.11
C GLY A 125 -32.40 -12.66 -11.11
N GLY A 126 -32.10 -11.81 -12.08
CA GLY A 126 -32.63 -10.44 -12.15
C GLY A 126 -32.13 -9.55 -11.01
N ASP A 127 -32.93 -8.55 -10.64
CA ASP A 127 -32.56 -7.56 -9.63
C ASP A 127 -32.83 -8.05 -8.19
N HIS A 128 -32.09 -7.49 -7.22
CA HIS A 128 -32.38 -7.67 -5.80
C HIS A 128 -33.77 -7.12 -5.46
N ASP A 129 -34.58 -7.93 -4.78
CA ASP A 129 -35.79 -7.45 -4.11
C ASP A 129 -35.43 -6.97 -2.70
N LEU A 130 -35.34 -5.65 -2.54
CA LEU A 130 -34.97 -4.95 -1.30
C LEU A 130 -36.19 -4.37 -0.57
N SER A 131 -37.41 -4.68 -1.01
CA SER A 131 -38.65 -4.03 -0.56
C SER A 131 -39.11 -4.46 0.83
N ALA A 132 -38.79 -5.69 1.23
CA ALA A 132 -39.35 -6.33 2.42
C ALA A 132 -38.45 -6.21 3.68
N GLY A 133 -37.28 -5.56 3.59
CA GLY A 133 -36.30 -5.49 4.67
C GLY A 133 -36.26 -4.14 5.40
N HIS A 134 -35.72 -4.15 6.63
CA HIS A 134 -35.35 -2.92 7.33
C HIS A 134 -34.25 -2.15 6.58
N ALA A 135 -34.05 -0.88 6.96
CA ALA A 135 -32.78 -0.21 6.70
C ALA A 135 -31.77 -0.74 7.71
N TYR A 136 -30.63 -1.23 7.23
CA TYR A 136 -29.56 -1.74 8.07
C TYR A 136 -28.39 -0.76 8.07
N SER A 137 -27.57 -0.89 9.11
CA SER A 137 -26.27 -0.23 9.20
C SER A 137 -25.20 -1.20 9.67
N VAL A 138 -23.98 -0.98 9.20
CA VAL A 138 -22.83 -1.85 9.45
C VAL A 138 -21.67 -1.00 9.99
N PRO A 139 -21.05 -1.37 11.12
CA PRO A 139 -19.84 -0.72 11.62
C PRO A 139 -18.74 -0.59 10.56
N VAL A 140 -18.26 0.63 10.33
CA VAL A 140 -17.21 0.93 9.36
C VAL A 140 -15.88 1.20 10.06
N VAL A 141 -14.80 0.61 9.54
CA VAL A 141 -13.42 0.87 9.98
C VAL A 141 -12.98 2.19 9.35
N ARG A 142 -12.81 3.22 10.18
CA ARG A 142 -12.47 4.58 9.74
C ARG A 142 -10.98 4.84 9.54
N ALA A 143 -10.14 4.00 10.16
CA ALA A 143 -8.70 4.03 10.01
C ALA A 143 -8.14 2.62 10.23
N GLY A 144 -7.12 2.26 9.48
CA GLY A 144 -6.55 0.92 9.47
C GLY A 144 -5.38 0.80 8.51
N VAL A 145 -4.94 -0.43 8.26
CA VAL A 145 -3.88 -0.76 7.31
C VAL A 145 -4.36 -1.88 6.41
N GLN A 146 -4.15 -1.72 5.11
CA GLN A 146 -4.38 -2.78 4.14
C GLN A 146 -3.07 -3.44 3.77
N THR A 147 -3.01 -4.77 3.80
CA THR A 147 -1.78 -5.55 3.59
C THR A 147 -1.68 -6.23 2.24
N TRP A 148 -2.64 -6.00 1.35
CA TRP A 148 -2.75 -6.67 0.06
C TRP A 148 -2.39 -5.76 -1.10
N TRP A 149 -1.37 -4.95 -0.90
CA TRP A 149 -0.76 -4.13 -1.93
C TRP A 149 0.46 -4.84 -2.46
N ALA A 150 0.69 -4.87 -3.76
CA ALA A 150 1.88 -5.48 -4.34
C ALA A 150 2.55 -4.50 -5.28
N TRP A 151 3.83 -4.73 -5.52
CA TRP A 151 4.56 -4.02 -6.56
C TRP A 151 4.39 -4.76 -7.90
N CYS A 152 4.15 -3.99 -8.95
CA CYS A 152 4.11 -4.50 -10.32
C CYS A 152 5.45 -4.26 -11.00
N SER A 153 6.11 -5.31 -11.49
CA SER A 153 7.43 -5.19 -12.12
C SER A 153 7.41 -4.63 -13.53
N GLU A 154 6.24 -4.56 -14.18
CA GLU A 154 6.14 -3.94 -15.52
C GLU A 154 6.02 -2.43 -15.40
N CYS A 155 5.06 -1.90 -14.64
CA CYS A 155 4.85 -0.45 -14.50
C CYS A 155 5.55 0.19 -13.30
N GLN A 156 6.20 -0.59 -12.43
CA GLN A 156 6.82 -0.16 -11.17
C GLN A 156 5.84 0.43 -10.12
N GLY A 157 4.54 0.43 -10.41
CA GLY A 157 3.52 0.97 -9.51
C GLY A 157 3.14 0.00 -8.39
N VAL A 158 2.67 0.56 -7.27
CA VAL A 158 2.01 -0.23 -6.21
C VAL A 158 0.53 -0.41 -6.54
N VAL A 159 0.08 -1.66 -6.59
CA VAL A 159 -1.24 -2.08 -7.05
C VAL A 159 -1.95 -2.90 -5.97
N ILE A 160 -3.26 -2.73 -5.84
CA ILE A 160 -4.08 -3.58 -5.00
C ILE A 160 -4.22 -4.99 -5.62
N THR A 161 -3.94 -6.06 -4.88
CA THR A 161 -3.92 -7.43 -5.44
C THR A 161 -5.29 -8.08 -5.62
N PHE A 162 -6.36 -7.42 -5.16
CA PHE A 162 -7.73 -7.96 -5.18
C PHE A 162 -8.67 -7.13 -6.07
N GLY A 163 -8.30 -6.94 -7.33
CA GLY A 163 -9.08 -6.19 -8.32
C GLY A 163 -8.72 -6.55 -9.76
N ALA A 164 -9.58 -6.14 -10.71
CA ALA A 164 -9.39 -6.36 -12.15
C ALA A 164 -8.60 -5.23 -12.84
N GLY A 165 -7.66 -4.62 -12.12
CA GLY A 165 -6.90 -3.46 -12.60
C GLY A 165 -6.05 -3.79 -13.82
N VAL A 166 -6.01 -2.87 -14.79
CA VAL A 166 -5.15 -2.98 -15.98
C VAL A 166 -3.82 -2.23 -15.79
N CYS A 167 -2.75 -2.81 -16.34
CA CYS A 167 -1.42 -2.25 -16.40
C CYS A 167 -1.28 -1.30 -17.61
N HIS A 168 -0.14 -0.61 -17.73
CA HIS A 168 0.12 0.44 -18.73
C HIS A 168 -0.07 -0.01 -20.19
N ASP A 169 0.09 -1.30 -20.47
CA ASP A 169 -0.06 -1.95 -21.78
C ASP A 169 -1.47 -2.51 -22.02
N GLY A 170 -2.38 -2.35 -21.05
CA GLY A 170 -3.72 -2.92 -21.07
C GLY A 170 -3.81 -4.36 -20.54
N GLU A 171 -2.68 -5.00 -20.22
CA GLU A 171 -2.62 -6.35 -19.67
C GLU A 171 -2.77 -6.34 -18.14
N GLN A 172 -2.73 -7.52 -17.51
CA GLN A 172 -2.73 -7.62 -16.04
C GLN A 172 -1.38 -7.21 -15.45
N HIS A 173 -1.41 -6.62 -14.25
CA HIS A 173 -0.19 -6.32 -13.49
C HIS A 173 0.64 -7.58 -13.22
N ARG A 174 1.95 -7.50 -13.48
CA ARG A 174 2.89 -8.59 -13.18
C ARG A 174 3.46 -8.42 -11.77
N LEU A 175 2.96 -9.22 -10.84
CA LEU A 175 3.42 -9.22 -9.46
C LEU A 175 4.61 -10.19 -9.33
N THR A 176 5.82 -9.68 -9.13
CA THR A 176 7.02 -10.49 -8.89
C THR A 176 7.55 -10.23 -7.48
N GLY A 177 7.99 -11.28 -6.79
CA GLY A 177 8.22 -11.22 -5.34
C GLY A 177 6.89 -11.14 -4.57
N VAL A 178 6.60 -12.11 -3.71
CA VAL A 178 5.32 -12.14 -2.96
C VAL A 178 5.31 -11.20 -1.75
N GLU A 179 6.18 -10.20 -1.73
CA GLU A 179 6.21 -9.19 -0.69
C GLU A 179 5.05 -8.22 -0.93
N LEU A 180 4.03 -8.31 -0.09
CA LEU A 180 2.95 -7.33 -0.11
C LEU A 180 3.33 -6.13 0.76
N TYR A 181 2.69 -5.00 0.55
CA TYR A 181 2.86 -3.76 1.29
C TYR A 181 1.65 -3.52 2.20
N ALA A 182 1.95 -2.91 3.33
CA ALA A 182 1.02 -2.41 4.32
C ALA A 182 0.80 -0.91 4.07
N VAL A 183 -0.38 -0.53 3.58
CA VAL A 183 -0.76 0.85 3.29
C VAL A 183 -1.82 1.31 4.30
N PRO A 184 -1.48 2.26 5.20
CA PRO A 184 -2.45 2.85 6.11
C PRO A 184 -3.55 3.62 5.38
N PHE A 185 -4.73 3.68 5.97
CA PHE A 185 -5.84 4.53 5.53
C PHE A 185 -6.50 5.22 6.73
N GLY A 186 -7.14 6.35 6.47
CA GLY A 186 -7.89 7.09 7.48
C GLY A 186 -7.06 8.14 8.23
N ALA A 187 -7.04 8.08 9.56
CA ALA A 187 -6.56 9.17 10.41
C ALA A 187 -5.05 9.43 10.25
N GLY A 188 -4.66 10.68 10.56
CA GLY A 188 -3.32 11.20 10.31
C GLY A 188 -2.28 10.58 11.22
N SER A 189 -1.38 9.79 10.63
CA SER A 189 -0.14 9.40 11.31
C SER A 189 0.92 10.49 11.07
N PRO A 190 1.60 11.00 12.12
CA PRO A 190 2.76 11.86 11.97
C PRO A 190 3.80 11.21 11.05
N GLY A 191 4.34 11.95 10.09
CA GLY A 191 5.28 11.41 9.08
C GLY A 191 4.61 10.64 7.92
N SER A 192 3.31 10.80 7.73
CA SER A 192 2.60 10.30 6.53
C SER A 192 1.80 11.41 5.85
N GLU A 193 1.82 11.42 4.53
CA GLU A 193 0.96 12.30 3.75
C GLU A 193 -0.37 11.62 3.40
N GLY A 194 -1.44 12.40 3.37
CA GLY A 194 -2.73 11.96 2.84
C GLY A 194 -2.85 12.23 1.34
N GLY A 195 -4.07 12.13 0.80
CA GLY A 195 -4.32 12.40 -0.61
C GLY A 195 -3.99 11.22 -1.53
N TRP A 196 -4.07 9.99 -1.02
CA TRP A 196 -3.86 8.77 -1.81
C TRP A 196 -5.14 7.94 -1.88
N GLN A 197 -5.47 7.44 -3.06
CA GLN A 197 -6.64 6.61 -3.32
C GLN A 197 -6.31 5.49 -4.32
N ALA A 198 -6.93 4.33 -4.16
CA ALA A 198 -6.85 3.25 -5.14
C ALA A 198 -7.69 3.61 -6.38
N CYS A 199 -7.11 3.54 -7.58
CA CYS A 199 -7.85 3.77 -8.81
C CYS A 199 -8.71 2.55 -9.22
N THR A 200 -9.98 2.78 -9.57
CA THR A 200 -10.93 1.71 -9.96
C THR A 200 -10.59 1.03 -11.27
N GLY A 201 -9.92 1.75 -12.17
CA GLY A 201 -9.61 1.25 -13.50
C GLY A 201 -8.32 0.45 -13.52
N CYS A 202 -7.23 1.00 -12.98
CA CYS A 202 -5.91 0.38 -13.04
C CYS A 202 -5.49 -0.31 -11.74
N GLY A 203 -6.18 -0.09 -10.61
CA GLY A 203 -5.82 -0.67 -9.30
C GLY A 203 -4.61 -0.05 -8.61
N LEU A 204 -3.94 0.92 -9.24
CA LEU A 204 -2.76 1.60 -8.68
C LEU A 204 -3.13 2.58 -7.57
N LEU A 205 -2.20 2.77 -6.63
CA LEU A 205 -2.28 3.83 -5.64
C LEU A 205 -1.95 5.18 -6.29
N SER A 206 -2.93 6.08 -6.32
CA SER A 206 -2.89 7.32 -7.09
C SER A 206 -3.14 8.52 -6.18
N GLN A 207 -2.48 9.63 -6.48
CA GLN A 207 -2.70 10.89 -5.78
C GLN A 207 -4.05 11.50 -6.17
N VAL A 208 -4.70 12.06 -5.15
CA VAL A 208 -5.89 12.87 -5.24
C VAL A 208 -5.46 14.33 -5.17
N GLU A 209 -5.66 15.09 -6.23
CA GLU A 209 -5.57 16.55 -6.14
C GLU A 209 -6.92 17.15 -5.73
N ALA A 210 -6.88 18.27 -5.01
CA ALA A 210 -8.09 18.97 -4.61
C ALA A 210 -8.85 19.49 -5.85
N ALA A 211 -10.15 19.17 -5.90
CA ALA A 211 -11.19 19.69 -6.79
C ALA A 211 -10.75 20.04 -8.23
N ASP A 212 -11.08 19.13 -9.16
CA ASP A 212 -11.20 19.36 -10.61
C ASP A 212 -9.90 19.42 -11.46
N ALA A 213 -8.72 19.15 -10.89
CA ALA A 213 -7.53 18.82 -11.67
C ALA A 213 -7.45 17.30 -11.92
N ALA A 214 -7.36 16.90 -13.19
CA ALA A 214 -7.35 15.50 -13.62
C ALA A 214 -6.31 14.69 -12.85
N ALA A 215 -6.73 13.56 -12.26
CA ALA A 215 -5.92 12.65 -11.47
C ALA A 215 -4.84 11.89 -12.28
N GLY A 216 -4.23 12.54 -13.26
CA GLY A 216 -3.37 11.96 -14.28
C GLY A 216 -4.14 11.06 -15.28
N PRO A 217 -3.55 10.78 -16.46
CA PRO A 217 -4.03 9.71 -17.34
C PRO A 217 -3.95 8.34 -16.64
N CYS A 218 -4.98 7.53 -16.83
CA CYS A 218 -5.10 6.18 -16.30
C CYS A 218 -4.94 5.13 -17.40
N ALA A 219 -4.35 3.98 -17.07
CA ALA A 219 -4.22 2.84 -17.98
C ALA A 219 -5.57 2.28 -18.47
N ALA A 220 -6.64 2.46 -17.70
CA ALA A 220 -8.00 2.09 -18.13
C ALA A 220 -8.64 3.11 -19.10
N GLY A 221 -7.91 4.16 -19.48
CA GLY A 221 -8.41 5.27 -20.27
C GLY A 221 -9.03 6.39 -19.42
N GLY A 222 -8.86 7.64 -19.88
CA GLY A 222 -9.33 8.82 -19.15
C GLY A 222 -8.55 9.11 -17.87
N PRO A 223 -9.09 9.95 -16.96
CA PRO A 223 -8.45 10.24 -15.68
C PRO A 223 -8.60 9.07 -14.69
N HIS A 224 -7.72 9.00 -13.68
CA HIS A 224 -7.88 8.02 -12.61
C HIS A 224 -9.25 8.15 -11.91
N ALA A 225 -9.94 7.02 -11.80
CA ALA A 225 -11.25 6.94 -11.15
C ALA A 225 -11.05 6.65 -9.66
N LEU A 226 -11.08 7.69 -8.83
CA LEU A 226 -10.71 7.63 -7.41
C LEU A 226 -11.92 7.68 -6.44
N THR A 227 -13.12 7.94 -6.96
CA THR A 227 -14.34 8.08 -6.15
C THR A 227 -14.67 6.81 -5.36
N GLY A 228 -14.92 6.97 -4.05
CA GLY A 228 -15.31 5.88 -3.16
C GLY A 228 -14.15 5.04 -2.63
N ALA A 229 -12.90 5.35 -2.99
CA ALA A 229 -11.73 4.68 -2.43
C ALA A 229 -11.44 5.16 -1.00
N LEU A 230 -10.87 4.28 -0.18
CA LEU A 230 -10.31 4.69 1.11
C LEU A 230 -9.23 5.75 0.90
N ALA A 231 -9.21 6.73 1.81
CA ALA A 231 -8.16 7.73 1.85
C ALA A 231 -6.91 7.11 2.49
N TYR A 232 -6.03 6.60 1.65
CA TYR A 232 -4.75 6.03 2.05
C TYR A 232 -3.77 7.11 2.46
N ARG A 233 -2.74 6.66 3.18
CA ARG A 233 -1.60 7.48 3.57
C ARG A 233 -0.31 6.77 3.22
N VAL A 234 0.68 7.56 2.85
CA VAL A 234 2.01 7.09 2.46
C VAL A 234 3.04 7.77 3.35
N GLY A 235 4.01 7.01 3.86
CA GLY A 235 5.06 7.53 4.72
C GLY A 235 5.98 8.48 3.95
N THR A 236 6.39 9.58 4.57
CA THR A 236 7.26 10.60 3.97
C THR A 236 8.59 10.71 4.69
N GLY A 237 9.63 11.09 3.95
CA GLY A 237 10.99 11.22 4.48
C GLY A 237 11.72 9.88 4.57
N PRO A 238 12.89 9.86 5.24
CA PRO A 238 13.77 8.69 5.27
C PRO A 238 13.03 7.44 5.77
N ALA A 239 13.19 6.33 5.04
CA ALA A 239 12.53 5.08 5.39
C ALA A 239 13.01 4.57 6.77
N PRO A 240 12.12 4.36 7.74
CA PRO A 240 12.48 3.71 9.00
C PRO A 240 12.80 2.22 8.77
N PRO A 241 13.51 1.54 9.71
CA PRO A 241 13.76 0.11 9.60
C PRO A 241 12.48 -0.70 9.37
N GLY A 242 12.47 -1.57 8.35
CA GLY A 242 11.28 -2.36 7.99
C GLY A 242 10.26 -1.64 7.09
N ALA A 243 10.52 -0.39 6.71
CA ALA A 243 9.91 0.24 5.55
C ALA A 243 10.85 0.16 4.34
N GLN A 244 10.27 0.07 3.15
CA GLN A 244 10.99 0.20 1.90
C GLN A 244 10.90 1.66 1.45
N GLY A 245 12.05 2.32 1.31
CA GLY A 245 12.17 3.65 0.70
C GLY A 245 12.17 3.59 -0.83
N GLY A 246 12.51 4.70 -1.50
CA GLY A 246 12.56 4.73 -2.97
C GLY A 246 11.20 4.73 -3.66
N TRP A 247 10.15 5.20 -2.99
CA TRP A 247 8.84 5.43 -3.61
C TRP A 247 8.65 6.92 -3.92
N GLN A 248 8.17 7.24 -5.11
CA GLN A 248 7.94 8.61 -5.54
C GLN A 248 6.64 8.71 -6.34
N ALA A 249 6.01 9.88 -6.35
CA ALA A 249 4.81 10.09 -7.16
C ALA A 249 5.23 10.47 -8.57
N CYS A 250 4.66 9.83 -9.58
CA CYS A 250 4.87 10.27 -10.96
C CYS A 250 4.11 11.59 -11.19
N VAL A 251 4.79 12.67 -11.57
CA VAL A 251 4.13 13.98 -11.83
C VAL A 251 3.23 13.95 -13.07
N ALA A 252 3.47 13.02 -14.00
CA ALA A 252 2.70 12.90 -15.23
C ALA A 252 1.39 12.13 -15.05
N CYS A 253 1.43 10.94 -14.44
CA CYS A 253 0.26 10.07 -14.25
C CYS A 253 -0.26 9.97 -12.81
N ARG A 254 0.43 10.59 -11.85
CA ARG A 254 0.00 10.71 -10.45
C ARG A 254 -0.07 9.40 -9.66
N VAL A 255 0.54 8.33 -10.13
CA VAL A 255 0.64 7.05 -9.39
C VAL A 255 1.92 6.99 -8.55
N LEU A 256 1.87 6.27 -7.42
CA LEU A 256 3.06 5.97 -6.63
C LEU A 256 3.86 4.88 -7.33
N VAL A 257 5.11 5.19 -7.67
CA VAL A 257 6.03 4.30 -8.38
C VAL A 257 7.30 4.07 -7.58
N PHE A 258 7.85 2.88 -7.73
CA PHE A 258 9.15 2.54 -7.18
C PHE A 258 10.25 3.03 -8.13
N THR A 259 11.24 3.74 -7.59
CA THR A 259 12.34 4.37 -8.35
C THR A 259 13.71 3.84 -7.95
N GLY A 260 13.76 2.75 -7.18
CA GLY A 260 15.03 2.03 -6.92
C GLY A 260 15.67 1.44 -8.18
N PHE A 261 14.88 1.27 -9.25
CA PHE A 261 15.29 0.79 -10.58
C PHE A 261 14.91 1.81 -11.68
N ASP A 262 14.94 1.37 -12.94
CA ASP A 262 14.27 2.10 -14.02
C ASP A 262 12.80 2.32 -13.66
N PRO A 263 12.27 3.57 -13.67
CA PRO A 263 10.92 3.87 -13.23
C PRO A 263 9.81 3.19 -14.04
N GLY A 264 10.14 2.56 -15.16
CA GLY A 264 9.19 1.85 -16.01
C GLY A 264 8.33 2.77 -16.88
N PRO A 265 7.55 2.18 -17.80
CA PRO A 265 6.71 2.88 -18.76
C PRO A 265 5.52 3.58 -18.10
N CYS A 266 5.31 4.85 -18.49
CA CYS A 266 4.21 5.68 -18.02
C CYS A 266 3.08 5.73 -19.05
N VAL A 267 1.83 5.65 -18.59
CA VAL A 267 0.64 5.81 -19.44
C VAL A 267 0.52 7.22 -20.05
N ALA A 268 1.18 8.22 -19.46
CA ALA A 268 1.29 9.55 -20.06
C ALA A 268 2.23 9.61 -21.28
N GLY A 269 2.93 8.51 -21.59
CA GLY A 269 4.00 8.43 -22.59
C GLY A 269 5.38 8.49 -21.93
N GLY A 270 6.34 7.78 -22.51
CA GLY A 270 7.71 7.71 -21.97
C GLY A 270 7.81 6.89 -20.68
N THR A 271 8.79 7.21 -19.83
CA THR A 271 8.98 6.60 -18.51
C THR A 271 8.33 7.44 -17.41
N HIS A 272 8.10 6.84 -16.24
CA HIS A 272 7.58 7.58 -15.08
C HIS A 272 8.52 8.73 -14.69
N GLN A 273 7.93 9.90 -14.41
CA GLN A 273 8.64 11.12 -14.03
C GLN A 273 8.45 11.35 -12.52
N PRO A 274 9.35 10.89 -11.65
CA PRO A 274 9.17 11.01 -10.21
C PRO A 274 9.27 12.46 -9.72
N ASP A 275 8.47 12.80 -8.71
CA ASP A 275 8.60 14.04 -7.94
C ASP A 275 9.81 13.99 -7.00
N GLU A 276 10.14 15.11 -6.36
CA GLU A 276 11.31 15.20 -5.48
C GLU A 276 11.08 14.58 -4.08
N LEU A 277 9.84 14.28 -3.73
CA LEU A 277 9.49 13.82 -2.38
C LEU A 277 9.64 12.30 -2.25
N GLU A 278 10.70 11.87 -1.57
CA GLU A 278 10.87 10.47 -1.22
C GLU A 278 9.82 10.02 -0.19
N ARG A 279 9.27 8.83 -0.48
CA ARG A 279 8.27 8.15 0.32
C ARG A 279 8.71 6.74 0.63
N HIS A 280 8.04 6.17 1.62
CA HIS A 280 8.25 4.79 2.01
C HIS A 280 6.93 4.04 2.22
N LEU A 281 6.94 2.76 1.90
CA LEU A 281 5.86 1.81 2.20
C LEU A 281 6.36 0.77 3.18
N HIS A 282 5.50 0.34 4.10
CA HIS A 282 5.83 -0.75 5.00
C HIS A 282 5.64 -2.09 4.30
N LEU A 283 6.56 -3.04 4.50
CA LEU A 283 6.34 -4.41 4.07
C LEU A 283 5.28 -5.07 4.97
N SER A 284 4.45 -5.92 4.36
CA SER A 284 3.43 -6.74 5.03
C SER A 284 3.96 -8.09 5.50
N SER A 285 5.09 -8.56 4.94
CA SER A 285 5.71 -9.83 5.35
C SER A 285 6.16 -9.71 6.81
N VAL A 286 6.01 -10.75 7.63
CA VAL A 286 6.75 -12.01 7.48
C VAL A 286 5.91 -13.21 7.95
N LEU A 287 5.96 -14.30 7.18
CA LEU A 287 5.56 -15.69 7.47
C LEU A 287 4.40 -15.87 8.49
N ALA A 288 3.25 -16.31 7.99
CA ALA A 288 1.98 -16.56 8.73
C ALA A 288 0.99 -15.38 8.85
N GLY A 289 0.97 -14.48 7.86
CA GLY A 289 -0.24 -13.71 7.56
C GLY A 289 -0.66 -12.63 8.56
N GLU A 290 0.26 -12.00 9.30
CA GLU A 290 -0.06 -10.85 10.17
C GLU A 290 0.62 -9.54 9.72
N PRO A 291 -0.13 -8.41 9.65
CA PRO A 291 0.47 -7.07 9.54
C PRO A 291 1.38 -6.82 10.74
N GLY A 292 2.67 -6.65 10.46
CA GLY A 292 3.73 -6.76 11.46
C GLY A 292 3.53 -5.91 12.72
N TRP A 293 4.04 -6.43 13.83
CA TRP A 293 4.06 -5.75 15.11
C TRP A 293 5.01 -4.54 15.06
N ARG A 294 4.66 -3.48 15.80
CA ARG A 294 5.41 -2.21 15.87
C ARG A 294 5.49 -1.73 17.32
N ARG A 295 6.61 -1.11 17.70
CA ARG A 295 6.80 -0.40 18.95
C ARG A 295 6.19 0.99 18.85
N CYS A 296 5.37 1.36 19.82
CA CYS A 296 4.89 2.73 19.93
C CYS A 296 6.01 3.71 20.37
N GLY A 297 6.26 4.79 19.65
CA GLY A 297 7.19 5.85 20.01
C GLY A 297 6.79 6.62 21.27
N ALA A 298 5.48 6.71 21.55
CA ALA A 298 4.97 7.44 22.71
C ALA A 298 4.90 6.58 23.99
N CYS A 299 4.29 5.38 23.92
CA CYS A 299 4.11 4.50 25.09
C CYS A 299 5.06 3.30 25.13
N HIS A 300 5.86 3.08 24.09
CA HIS A 300 6.85 2.00 24.01
C HIS A 300 6.31 0.58 24.06
N VAL A 301 4.98 0.41 24.01
CA VAL A 301 4.30 -0.88 23.93
C VAL A 301 4.41 -1.47 22.53
N LEU A 302 4.56 -2.79 22.43
CA LEU A 302 4.44 -3.53 21.18
C LEU A 302 2.96 -3.62 20.77
N THR A 303 2.63 -3.11 19.59
CA THR A 303 1.28 -2.88 19.08
C THR A 303 1.13 -3.49 17.69
N SER A 304 0.01 -4.18 17.46
CA SER A 304 -0.34 -4.75 16.16
C SER A 304 -1.07 -3.74 15.28
N LEU A 305 -0.87 -3.84 13.97
CA LEU A 305 -1.49 -3.00 12.95
C LEU A 305 -2.80 -3.59 12.37
N TRP A 306 -3.29 -4.73 12.91
CA TRP A 306 -4.28 -5.57 12.24
C TRP A 306 -5.66 -4.92 11.98
N LEU A 307 -6.20 -4.07 12.87
CA LEU A 307 -7.62 -3.68 12.78
C LEU A 307 -7.99 -2.25 13.21
N GLY A 308 -7.06 -1.31 13.03
CA GLY A 308 -7.32 0.12 13.25
C GLY A 308 -6.72 0.67 14.53
N GLU A 309 -6.98 1.95 14.77
CA GLU A 309 -6.37 2.75 15.82
C GLU A 309 -6.86 2.34 17.22
N GLY A 310 -6.15 1.39 17.85
CA GLY A 310 -6.25 1.24 19.29
C GLY A 310 -5.78 2.52 19.96
N PRO A 311 -6.52 3.07 20.94
CA PRO A 311 -6.07 4.27 21.63
C PRO A 311 -4.74 3.97 22.34
N CYS A 312 -3.85 4.95 22.31
CA CYS A 312 -2.62 4.95 23.07
C CYS A 312 -2.90 5.38 24.51
N ALA A 313 -2.13 4.83 25.45
CA ALA A 313 -2.21 5.18 26.87
C ALA A 313 -1.79 6.63 27.16
N VAL A 314 -0.93 7.21 26.32
CA VAL A 314 -0.43 8.59 26.44
C VAL A 314 -1.49 9.58 25.94
N ALA A 315 -1.88 9.45 24.66
CA ALA A 315 -2.96 10.21 24.02
C ALA A 315 -3.16 9.72 22.58
N GLY A 316 -4.38 9.82 22.05
CA GLY A 316 -4.66 9.59 20.64
C GLY A 316 -4.34 8.16 20.19
N THR A 317 -3.67 8.04 19.05
CA THR A 317 -3.32 6.77 18.40
C THR A 317 -1.88 6.39 18.75
N HIS A 318 -1.51 5.12 18.57
CA HIS A 318 -0.10 4.73 18.74
C HIS A 318 0.77 5.42 17.68
N ASP A 319 1.85 6.06 18.13
CA ASP A 319 2.89 6.62 17.27
C ASP A 319 3.81 5.49 16.82
N LEU A 320 3.88 5.16 15.53
CA LEU A 320 4.63 4.01 15.03
C LEU A 320 5.78 4.41 14.10
N THR A 321 6.05 5.71 13.96
CA THR A 321 6.81 6.30 12.84
C THR A 321 8.29 5.91 12.81
N ALA A 322 8.86 5.52 13.96
CA ALA A 322 10.27 5.11 14.09
C ALA A 322 10.45 3.65 14.52
N SER A 323 9.43 2.82 14.34
CA SER A 323 9.47 1.43 14.76
C SER A 323 10.03 0.51 13.68
N ALA A 324 10.95 -0.37 14.08
CA ALA A 324 11.23 -1.59 13.33
C ALA A 324 9.98 -2.48 13.18
N ALA A 325 10.01 -3.37 12.19
CA ALA A 325 9.02 -4.43 12.06
C ALA A 325 9.41 -5.63 12.93
N TYR A 326 8.46 -6.13 13.73
CA TYR A 326 8.70 -7.24 14.63
C TYR A 326 7.86 -8.46 14.25
N ALA A 327 8.45 -9.64 14.39
CA ALA A 327 7.75 -10.91 14.37
C ALA A 327 7.50 -11.38 15.80
N VAL A 328 6.27 -11.85 16.01
CA VAL A 328 5.86 -12.51 17.24
C VAL A 328 5.29 -13.87 16.83
N PRO A 329 5.94 -14.99 17.19
CA PRO A 329 5.46 -16.32 16.84
C PRO A 329 4.02 -16.58 17.28
N GLN A 330 3.17 -17.06 16.36
CA GLN A 330 1.82 -17.55 16.63
C GLN A 330 1.85 -19.04 17.01
N PHE A 331 0.84 -19.48 17.76
CA PHE A 331 0.59 -20.88 18.15
C PHE A 331 1.68 -21.53 19.01
N GLY A 332 2.31 -20.76 19.90
CA GLY A 332 3.21 -21.32 20.91
C GLY A 332 4.40 -20.42 21.20
N ALA A 333 5.25 -20.86 22.13
CA ALA A 333 6.50 -20.19 22.38
C ALA A 333 7.57 -20.76 21.45
N PRO A 334 8.44 -19.91 20.91
CA PRO A 334 9.69 -20.39 20.34
C PRO A 334 10.49 -21.14 21.42
N GLU A 335 11.45 -21.98 21.01
CA GLU A 335 12.33 -22.66 21.96
C GLU A 335 12.98 -21.65 22.91
N GLY A 336 12.79 -21.83 24.23
CA GLY A 336 13.27 -20.88 25.24
C GLY A 336 12.46 -19.58 25.38
N GLY A 337 11.26 -19.49 24.80
CA GLY A 337 10.32 -18.38 24.93
C GLY A 337 9.20 -18.60 25.94
N GLU A 338 8.53 -17.51 26.31
CA GLU A 338 7.32 -17.51 27.13
C GLU A 338 6.06 -17.55 26.27
N THR A 339 5.07 -18.35 26.69
CA THR A 339 3.75 -18.49 26.05
C THR A 339 2.68 -17.64 26.74
N GLY A 340 1.47 -17.66 26.18
CA GLY A 340 0.30 -17.04 26.83
C GLY A 340 0.20 -15.53 26.58
N TRP A 341 0.99 -15.02 25.63
CA TRP A 341 0.83 -13.67 25.10
C TRP A 341 -0.41 -13.61 24.22
N ARG A 342 -1.07 -12.46 24.27
CA ARG A 342 -2.36 -12.19 23.63
C ARG A 342 -2.34 -10.80 23.02
N TRP A 343 -2.95 -10.65 21.87
CA TRP A 343 -3.31 -9.37 21.30
C TRP A 343 -4.53 -8.81 22.03
N CYS A 344 -4.45 -7.56 22.48
CA CYS A 344 -5.57 -6.82 23.01
C CYS A 344 -6.28 -6.07 21.89
N ARG A 345 -7.49 -6.48 21.54
CA ARG A 345 -8.33 -5.83 20.55
C ARG A 345 -8.66 -4.36 20.84
N ARG A 346 -8.68 -3.96 22.11
CA ARG A 346 -9.01 -2.58 22.48
C ARG A 346 -7.89 -1.62 22.11
N CYS A 347 -6.70 -1.85 22.65
CA CYS A 347 -5.55 -0.95 22.49
C CYS A 347 -4.52 -1.45 21.47
N GLN A 348 -4.77 -2.58 20.82
CA GLN A 348 -3.90 -3.25 19.86
C GLN A 348 -2.57 -3.78 20.42
N ALA A 349 -2.32 -3.66 21.72
CA ALA A 349 -1.08 -4.09 22.37
C ALA A 349 -0.95 -5.61 22.49
N LEU A 350 0.29 -6.11 22.42
CA LEU A 350 0.64 -7.45 22.89
C LEU A 350 0.73 -7.45 24.41
N VAL A 351 -0.04 -8.32 25.05
CA VAL A 351 -0.19 -8.39 26.51
C VAL A 351 -0.09 -9.81 27.01
N GLN A 352 0.42 -9.99 28.22
CA GLN A 352 0.44 -11.28 28.88
C GLN A 352 -0.98 -11.63 29.36
N GLY A 353 -1.51 -12.79 28.95
CA GLY A 353 -2.91 -13.17 29.15
C GLY A 353 -3.23 -14.06 30.36
N HIS A 354 -2.28 -14.30 31.27
CA HIS A 354 -2.48 -15.13 32.46
C HIS A 354 -3.11 -14.35 33.62
N GLU A 355 -2.82 -13.06 33.71
CA GLU A 355 -3.34 -12.16 34.76
C GLU A 355 -3.90 -10.87 34.13
N PRO A 356 -5.01 -10.31 34.66
CA PRO A 356 -5.61 -9.11 34.11
C PRO A 356 -4.69 -7.90 34.30
N GLY A 357 -4.30 -7.28 33.19
CA GLY A 357 -3.58 -6.00 33.17
C GLY A 357 -4.50 -4.81 32.89
N LEU A 358 -4.07 -3.62 33.32
CA LEU A 358 -4.72 -2.35 33.01
C LEU A 358 -4.57 -1.99 31.54
N CYS A 359 -5.68 -1.90 30.81
CA CYS A 359 -5.77 -1.35 29.47
C CYS A 359 -6.13 0.14 29.52
N VAL A 360 -6.18 0.78 28.36
CA VAL A 360 -6.62 2.17 28.20
C VAL A 360 -7.99 2.38 28.84
N GLY A 361 -8.13 3.47 29.59
CA GLY A 361 -9.31 3.76 30.40
C GLY A 361 -9.41 2.91 31.67
N THR A 362 -8.31 2.27 32.10
CA THR A 362 -8.17 1.41 33.31
C THR A 362 -8.99 0.11 33.31
N ALA A 363 -9.74 -0.18 32.26
CA ALA A 363 -10.45 -1.45 32.09
C ALA A 363 -9.45 -2.60 31.80
N PRO A 364 -9.80 -3.87 32.05
CA PRO A 364 -8.95 -5.00 31.68
C PRO A 364 -8.75 -5.11 30.16
N HIS A 365 -7.60 -5.65 29.71
CA HIS A 365 -7.37 -5.95 28.29
C HIS A 365 -8.44 -6.85 27.69
N LEU A 366 -8.80 -6.58 26.43
CA LEU A 366 -9.81 -7.35 25.69
C LEU A 366 -9.10 -8.29 24.72
N THR A 367 -8.86 -9.53 25.14
CA THR A 367 -8.10 -10.53 24.39
C THR A 367 -8.98 -11.56 23.68
N VAL A 368 -10.28 -11.28 23.56
CA VAL A 368 -11.21 -12.12 22.77
C VAL A 368 -10.76 -12.05 21.30
N ASP A 369 -10.80 -13.19 20.59
CA ASP A 369 -10.25 -13.37 19.24
C ASP A 369 -8.73 -13.31 19.11
N SER A 370 -8.00 -13.15 20.23
CA SER A 370 -6.55 -13.26 20.19
C SER A 370 -6.13 -14.70 20.00
N GLU A 371 -5.21 -14.92 19.08
CA GLU A 371 -4.41 -16.15 19.04
C GLU A 371 -3.49 -16.24 20.27
N LEU A 372 -2.76 -17.34 20.38
CA LEU A 372 -1.69 -17.50 21.37
C LEU A 372 -0.37 -17.10 20.74
N TYR A 373 0.31 -16.17 21.39
CA TYR A 373 1.62 -15.70 20.95
C TYR A 373 2.73 -16.15 21.89
N GLY A 374 3.93 -16.20 21.34
CA GLY A 374 5.18 -16.47 22.06
C GLY A 374 6.15 -15.31 21.98
N VAL A 375 6.92 -15.09 23.05
CA VAL A 375 8.00 -14.09 23.06
C VAL A 375 9.29 -14.74 23.57
N HIS A 376 10.42 -14.51 22.91
CA HIS A 376 11.68 -15.14 23.31
C HIS A 376 12.17 -14.60 24.66
N GLN A 377 12.69 -15.47 25.53
CA GLN A 377 13.35 -15.10 26.79
C GLN A 377 14.82 -15.52 26.78
N SER A 378 15.06 -16.80 26.48
CA SER A 378 16.39 -17.41 26.37
C SER A 378 16.71 -17.77 24.93
N ALA A 379 17.99 -17.70 24.56
CA ALA A 379 18.50 -18.05 23.23
C ALA A 379 17.68 -17.45 22.06
N PRO A 380 17.43 -16.13 22.03
CA PRO A 380 16.64 -15.55 20.96
C PRO A 380 17.42 -15.61 19.63
N PRO A 381 16.71 -15.61 18.47
CA PRO A 381 17.32 -15.53 17.15
C PRO A 381 18.34 -14.41 17.05
N GLU A 382 19.32 -14.56 16.15
CA GLU A 382 20.39 -13.57 15.98
C GLU A 382 19.87 -12.16 15.71
N ARG A 383 18.75 -12.05 14.99
CA ARG A 383 18.08 -10.78 14.65
C ARG A 383 17.10 -10.28 15.70
N ALA A 384 16.99 -10.91 16.86
CA ALA A 384 16.05 -10.48 17.87
C ALA A 384 16.54 -9.22 18.60
N GLU A 385 15.71 -8.19 18.64
CA GLU A 385 15.95 -7.03 19.47
C GLU A 385 15.75 -7.43 20.92
N ARG A 386 16.77 -7.17 21.75
CA ARG A 386 16.78 -7.45 23.19
C ARG A 386 16.33 -6.23 23.99
N GLY A 387 16.03 -6.43 25.27
CA GLY A 387 15.68 -5.35 26.18
C GLY A 387 14.19 -5.07 26.27
N TRP A 388 13.36 -5.99 25.75
CA TRP A 388 11.92 -5.97 25.97
C TRP A 388 11.61 -6.45 27.39
N ALA A 389 10.58 -5.87 28.00
CA ALA A 389 10.13 -6.16 29.36
C ALA A 389 8.61 -6.13 29.45
N MET A 390 8.03 -6.98 30.27
CA MET A 390 6.62 -6.95 30.59
C MET A 390 6.36 -5.95 31.71
N CYS A 391 5.48 -4.98 31.48
CA CYS A 391 5.00 -4.10 32.55
C CYS A 391 4.10 -4.87 33.51
N ARG A 392 4.32 -4.79 34.82
CA ARG A 392 3.50 -5.46 35.83
C ARG A 392 2.07 -4.95 35.94
N ARG A 393 1.88 -3.65 35.67
CA ARG A 393 0.58 -2.99 35.82
C ARG A 393 -0.34 -3.25 34.64
N CYS A 394 0.14 -2.98 33.43
CA CYS A 394 -0.65 -3.17 32.21
C CYS A 394 -0.45 -4.53 31.56
N ARG A 395 0.57 -5.30 31.95
CA ARG A 395 0.90 -6.62 31.35
C ARG A 395 1.32 -6.54 29.88
N SER A 396 1.47 -5.34 29.32
CA SER A 396 1.98 -5.13 27.97
C SER A 396 3.47 -5.42 27.87
N LEU A 397 3.88 -5.90 26.70
CA LEU A 397 5.29 -5.97 26.34
C LEU A 397 5.78 -4.57 25.93
N VAL A 398 6.80 -4.08 26.61
CA VAL A 398 7.32 -2.71 26.52
C VAL A 398 8.81 -2.75 26.20
N ARG A 399 9.25 -1.89 25.28
CA ARG A 399 10.66 -1.65 25.00
C ARG A 399 11.06 -0.26 25.48
N PRO A 400 11.52 -0.12 26.74
CA PRO A 400 12.01 1.17 27.21
C PRO A 400 13.18 1.64 26.33
N PRO A 401 13.44 2.95 26.22
CA PRO A 401 14.62 3.47 25.54
C PRO A 401 15.91 2.91 26.18
N GLY A 402 16.97 2.80 25.38
CA GLY A 402 18.28 2.31 25.85
C GLY A 402 18.95 3.25 26.85
N GLU A 403 19.96 2.76 27.58
CA GLU A 403 20.78 3.63 28.44
C GLU A 403 21.44 4.74 27.60
N GLY A 404 21.12 5.99 27.89
CA GLY A 404 21.63 7.17 27.17
C GLY A 404 20.72 7.70 26.06
N GLU A 405 19.60 7.03 25.75
CA GLU A 405 18.58 7.57 24.83
C GLU A 405 17.65 8.56 25.56
N PRO A 406 17.31 9.71 24.95
CA PRO A 406 16.36 10.65 25.54
C PRO A 406 14.94 10.05 25.55
N GLY A 407 14.38 9.83 26.74
CA GLY A 407 13.00 9.36 26.93
C GLY A 407 12.82 8.56 28.22
N GLY A 408 11.64 8.63 28.85
CA GLY A 408 11.28 7.73 29.95
C GLY A 408 10.84 6.37 29.43
N THR A 409 10.48 5.43 30.32
CA THR A 409 9.97 4.09 29.93
C THR A 409 8.59 4.11 29.24
N GLY A 410 8.08 5.27 28.83
CA GLY A 410 6.73 5.48 28.31
C GLY A 410 5.68 5.55 29.43
N LEU A 411 4.47 6.06 29.10
CA LEU A 411 3.36 6.11 30.05
C LEU A 411 2.50 4.85 29.98
N CYS A 412 2.27 4.29 31.16
CA CYS A 412 1.31 3.24 31.45
C CYS A 412 -0.13 3.81 31.46
N PRO A 413 -1.18 2.99 31.24
CA PRO A 413 -2.58 3.45 31.25
C PRO A 413 -3.07 4.10 32.55
N ASP A 414 -2.33 4.01 33.65
CA ASP A 414 -2.60 4.69 34.92
C ASP A 414 -1.97 6.10 35.01
N GLY A 415 -1.34 6.56 33.93
CA GLY A 415 -0.63 7.84 33.85
C GLY A 415 0.76 7.83 34.48
N GLY A 416 1.19 6.70 35.07
CA GLY A 416 2.53 6.51 35.60
C GLY A 416 3.50 5.95 34.56
N ALA A 417 4.78 5.84 34.92
CA ALA A 417 5.75 5.09 34.13
C ALA A 417 5.46 3.59 34.18
N HIS A 418 5.78 2.86 33.10
CA HIS A 418 5.72 1.39 33.09
C HIS A 418 6.56 0.78 34.22
N ASP A 419 5.94 -0.10 35.01
CA ASP A 419 6.61 -0.84 36.08
C ASP A 419 7.22 -2.13 35.52
N LEU A 420 8.51 -2.07 35.22
CA LEU A 420 9.27 -3.18 34.65
C LEU A 420 9.98 -4.04 35.71
N THR A 421 9.68 -3.81 37.00
CA THR A 421 10.35 -4.54 38.09
C THR A 421 10.13 -6.05 37.92
N ALA A 422 11.19 -6.84 38.13
CA ALA A 422 11.23 -8.31 38.00
C ALA A 422 10.40 -8.91 36.84
N SER A 423 10.39 -8.18 35.72
CA SER A 423 10.13 -8.74 34.40
C SER A 423 11.28 -9.69 34.03
N ALA A 424 10.98 -10.75 33.27
CA ALA A 424 12.03 -11.44 32.53
C ALA A 424 12.60 -10.49 31.44
N ALA A 425 13.81 -10.79 30.96
CA ALA A 425 14.35 -10.14 29.78
C ALA A 425 13.76 -10.85 28.55
N TYR A 426 13.08 -10.08 27.71
CA TYR A 426 12.50 -10.58 26.47
C TYR A 426 13.31 -10.08 25.28
N ALA A 427 13.16 -10.82 24.19
CA ALA A 427 13.59 -10.39 22.88
C ALA A 427 12.49 -10.68 21.86
N VAL A 428 12.34 -9.76 20.91
CA VAL A 428 11.37 -9.88 19.82
C VAL A 428 12.15 -9.89 18.52
N GLU A 429 11.83 -10.85 17.64
CA GLU A 429 12.52 -10.99 16.37
C GLU A 429 12.31 -9.72 15.55
N VAL A 430 13.40 -9.03 15.20
CA VAL A 430 13.33 -7.94 14.22
C VAL A 430 13.27 -8.61 12.87
N LEU A 431 12.16 -8.38 12.20
CA LEU A 431 12.04 -8.80 10.82
C LEU A 431 13.08 -8.01 10.04
N PRO A 432 13.90 -8.69 9.21
CA PRO A 432 14.78 -7.97 8.33
C PRO A 432 13.89 -6.97 7.58
N GLY A 433 14.27 -5.69 7.61
CA GLY A 433 13.88 -4.84 6.50
C GLY A 433 14.32 -5.55 5.21
N PRO A 434 13.80 -5.14 4.04
CA PRO A 434 14.47 -5.59 2.83
C PRO A 434 15.95 -5.28 3.05
N ALA A 435 16.82 -6.25 2.75
CA ALA A 435 18.22 -5.89 2.63
C ALA A 435 18.19 -4.64 1.77
N VAL A 436 18.68 -3.53 2.32
CA VAL A 436 19.15 -2.49 1.45
C VAL A 436 20.28 -3.21 0.74
N GLU A 437 19.97 -3.83 -0.40
CA GLU A 437 20.97 -3.86 -1.45
C GLU A 437 21.34 -2.39 -1.55
N GLU A 438 22.56 -2.11 -1.08
CA GLU A 438 23.20 -0.82 -1.20
C GLU A 438 22.79 -0.27 -2.57
N THR A 439 22.25 0.95 -2.57
CA THR A 439 21.90 1.72 -3.77
C THR A 439 22.74 1.22 -4.93
N PRO A 440 22.19 0.50 -5.94
CA PRO A 440 22.98 -0.31 -6.86
C PRO A 440 24.28 0.41 -7.17
N THR A 441 25.39 -0.12 -6.65
CA THR A 441 26.72 0.51 -6.68
C THR A 441 27.31 0.49 -8.09
N GLY A 442 26.47 0.24 -9.08
CA GLY A 442 26.80 0.25 -10.48
C GLY A 442 26.58 1.64 -11.09
N PRO A 443 27.13 1.83 -12.30
CA PRO A 443 27.05 3.12 -12.96
C PRO A 443 25.62 3.48 -13.37
N ARG A 444 25.29 4.76 -13.35
CA ARG A 444 23.97 5.34 -13.69
C ARG A 444 24.11 6.55 -14.58
N LEU A 445 23.06 6.85 -15.34
CA LEU A 445 23.00 7.99 -16.26
C LEU A 445 21.80 8.90 -15.95
N GLY A 446 22.04 10.21 -15.94
CA GLY A 446 21.03 11.25 -16.12
C GLY A 446 21.12 11.80 -17.53
N LEU A 447 19.98 11.99 -18.20
CA LEU A 447 19.91 12.50 -19.57
C LEU A 447 19.09 13.78 -19.63
N THR A 448 19.63 14.81 -20.26
CA THR A 448 18.91 16.05 -20.56
C THR A 448 18.98 16.32 -22.06
N GLU A 449 17.84 16.23 -22.74
CA GLU A 449 17.73 16.44 -24.19
C GLU A 449 17.19 17.83 -24.51
N ARG A 450 17.89 18.60 -25.36
CA ARG A 450 17.49 19.92 -25.82
C ARG A 450 17.90 20.14 -27.27
N ALA A 451 17.29 21.13 -27.93
CA ALA A 451 17.62 21.48 -29.31
C ALA A 451 19.07 21.99 -29.49
N ASP A 452 19.72 22.43 -28.41
CA ASP A 452 21.10 22.88 -28.39
C ASP A 452 22.10 21.79 -27.94
N GLY A 453 21.64 20.57 -27.59
CA GLY A 453 22.49 19.44 -27.27
C GLY A 453 21.85 18.37 -26.39
N VAL A 454 22.50 17.21 -26.30
CA VAL A 454 22.15 16.13 -25.37
C VAL A 454 23.23 16.05 -24.30
N VAL A 455 22.87 16.31 -23.05
CA VAL A 455 23.76 16.21 -21.89
C VAL A 455 23.58 14.86 -21.21
N VAL A 456 24.69 14.14 -21.03
CA VAL A 456 24.78 12.86 -20.33
C VAL A 456 25.56 13.08 -19.05
N GLU A 457 24.93 12.80 -17.92
CA GLU A 457 25.55 12.84 -16.59
C GLU A 457 25.72 11.41 -16.07
N GLY A 458 26.97 10.95 -15.92
CA GLY A 458 27.26 9.65 -15.32
C GLY A 458 27.55 9.76 -13.83
N ARG A 459 27.16 8.75 -13.05
CA ARG A 459 27.56 8.57 -11.64
C ARG A 459 27.81 7.10 -11.33
N GLY A 460 28.65 6.80 -10.35
CA GLY A 460 28.93 5.42 -9.93
C GLY A 460 29.85 4.66 -10.90
N PHE A 461 30.61 5.37 -11.74
CA PHE A 461 31.70 4.80 -12.53
C PHE A 461 32.98 4.72 -11.68
N PRO A 462 33.97 3.89 -12.04
CA PRO A 462 35.22 3.86 -11.27
C PRO A 462 35.94 5.21 -11.33
N SER A 463 36.55 5.59 -10.21
CA SER A 463 37.28 6.84 -10.06
C SER A 463 38.36 6.99 -11.13
N ALA A 464 38.39 8.13 -11.83
CA ALA A 464 39.33 8.42 -12.93
C ALA A 464 39.24 7.45 -14.14
N ALA A 465 38.17 6.65 -14.28
CA ALA A 465 38.01 5.72 -15.39
C ALA A 465 37.79 6.43 -16.72
N ALA A 466 38.35 5.86 -17.79
CA ALA A 466 37.95 6.22 -19.15
C ALA A 466 36.56 5.64 -19.42
N VAL A 467 35.64 6.49 -19.88
CA VAL A 467 34.24 6.14 -20.13
C VAL A 467 33.93 6.38 -21.60
N GLU A 468 33.52 5.33 -22.30
CA GLU A 468 33.03 5.35 -23.67
C GLU A 468 31.50 5.50 -23.67
N LEU A 469 30.98 6.45 -24.45
CA LEU A 469 29.57 6.66 -24.67
C LEU A 469 29.24 6.28 -26.11
N THR A 470 28.35 5.31 -26.33
CA THR A 470 27.91 4.83 -27.63
C THR A 470 26.42 5.11 -27.79
N VAL A 471 26.04 5.99 -28.71
CA VAL A 471 24.65 6.20 -29.11
C VAL A 471 24.36 5.39 -30.36
N VAL A 472 23.33 4.56 -30.32
CA VAL A 472 22.86 3.71 -31.42
C VAL A 472 21.46 4.17 -31.83
N ALA A 473 21.37 4.84 -32.98
CA ALA A 473 20.14 5.33 -33.60
C ALA A 473 19.93 4.56 -34.91
N GLU A 474 19.00 3.60 -34.94
CA GLU A 474 18.80 2.68 -36.07
C GLU A 474 20.12 2.00 -36.54
N ALA A 475 20.64 2.38 -37.71
CA ALA A 475 21.89 1.87 -38.28
C ALA A 475 23.11 2.76 -37.99
N ASP A 476 22.88 3.96 -37.44
CA ASP A 476 23.92 4.93 -37.14
C ASP A 476 24.43 4.76 -35.71
N VAL A 477 25.76 4.74 -35.58
CA VAL A 477 26.46 4.60 -34.30
C VAL A 477 27.37 5.80 -34.10
N THR A 478 27.13 6.55 -33.03
CA THR A 478 28.00 7.67 -32.61
C THR A 478 28.70 7.32 -31.31
N THR A 479 30.02 7.46 -31.29
CA THR A 479 30.83 7.20 -30.09
C THR A 479 31.52 8.46 -29.60
N ALA A 480 31.56 8.65 -28.29
CA ALA A 480 32.36 9.67 -27.62
C ALA A 480 33.09 9.05 -26.42
N THR A 481 34.10 9.75 -25.92
CA THR A 481 34.82 9.35 -24.70
C THR A 481 34.89 10.52 -23.73
N THR A 482 34.87 10.19 -22.44
CA THR A 482 35.07 11.13 -21.34
C THR A 482 35.81 10.42 -20.20
N THR A 483 36.09 11.13 -19.11
CA THR A 483 36.75 10.57 -17.94
C THR A 483 35.89 10.86 -16.72
N ALA A 484 35.65 9.84 -15.90
CA ALA A 484 35.00 10.02 -14.61
C ALA A 484 35.94 10.77 -13.65
N ASP A 485 35.38 11.61 -12.80
CA ASP A 485 36.13 12.33 -11.77
C ASP A 485 36.49 11.41 -10.59
N ALA A 486 37.04 12.01 -9.52
CA ALA A 486 37.45 11.28 -8.33
C ALA A 486 36.28 10.57 -7.63
N ASP A 487 35.06 11.09 -7.80
CA ASP A 487 33.82 10.58 -7.20
C ASP A 487 33.06 9.63 -8.15
N GLY A 488 33.65 9.30 -9.31
CA GLY A 488 33.02 8.40 -10.28
C GLY A 488 31.91 9.06 -11.10
N ALA A 489 31.89 10.39 -11.18
CA ALA A 489 30.91 11.16 -11.93
C ALA A 489 31.52 11.74 -13.22
N PHE A 490 30.69 11.95 -14.25
CA PHE A 490 31.12 12.69 -15.44
C PHE A 490 29.94 13.46 -16.04
N THR A 491 30.26 14.45 -16.88
CA THR A 491 29.30 15.09 -17.77
C THR A 491 29.85 15.11 -19.19
N HIS A 492 29.03 14.70 -20.16
CA HIS A 492 29.37 14.76 -21.59
C HIS A 492 28.21 15.38 -22.37
N THR A 493 28.51 16.26 -23.32
CA THR A 493 27.49 16.91 -24.14
C THR A 493 27.70 16.57 -25.61
N PHE A 494 26.73 15.91 -26.23
CA PHE A 494 26.69 15.71 -27.67
C PHE A 494 26.16 16.96 -28.36
N VAL A 495 26.96 17.51 -29.27
CA VAL A 495 26.60 18.61 -30.17
C VAL A 495 27.36 18.46 -31.51
N PRO A 496 26.73 18.74 -32.67
CA PRO A 496 25.31 19.10 -32.83
C PRO A 496 24.38 17.90 -32.61
N VAL A 497 23.09 18.15 -32.43
CA VAL A 497 22.05 17.12 -32.34
C VAL A 497 20.94 17.37 -33.35
N VAL A 498 20.28 16.31 -33.80
CA VAL A 498 19.15 16.36 -34.73
C VAL A 498 17.91 15.75 -34.08
N PRO A 499 16.70 16.30 -34.32
CA PRO A 499 15.47 15.69 -33.84
C PRO A 499 15.30 14.29 -34.44
N ASP A 500 15.03 13.30 -33.59
CA ASP A 500 14.76 11.93 -34.03
C ASP A 500 13.63 11.32 -33.17
N PRO A 501 12.41 11.23 -33.71
CA PRO A 501 11.26 10.70 -32.98
C PRO A 501 11.31 9.18 -32.78
N ALA A 502 12.19 8.44 -33.46
CA ALA A 502 12.40 7.01 -33.21
C ALA A 502 13.24 6.77 -31.94
N GLY A 503 14.07 7.76 -31.58
CA GLY A 503 14.97 7.74 -30.44
C GLY A 503 16.20 6.85 -30.64
N ALA A 504 17.09 6.84 -29.65
CA ALA A 504 18.34 6.07 -29.70
C ALA A 504 18.67 5.42 -28.37
N THR A 505 19.42 4.32 -28.42
CA THR A 505 19.99 3.69 -27.22
C THR A 505 21.35 4.31 -26.94
N LEU A 506 21.53 4.85 -25.73
CA LEU A 506 22.84 5.24 -25.23
C LEU A 506 23.37 4.10 -24.36
N LEU A 507 24.55 3.61 -24.70
CA LEU A 507 25.34 2.70 -23.89
C LEU A 507 26.56 3.46 -23.38
N VAL A 508 26.89 3.31 -22.11
CA VAL A 508 28.07 3.90 -21.50
C VAL A 508 28.88 2.80 -20.84
N ARG A 509 30.16 2.69 -21.18
CA ARG A 509 31.05 1.64 -20.72
C ARG A 509 32.35 2.22 -20.16
N ALA A 510 32.77 1.78 -18.98
CA ALA A 510 34.10 2.04 -18.44
C ALA A 510 35.11 0.94 -18.80
N ASP A 511 36.38 1.25 -18.63
CA ASP A 511 37.53 0.37 -18.90
C ASP A 511 37.57 -0.91 -18.06
N ASP A 512 37.01 -0.88 -16.85
CA ASP A 512 36.83 -2.05 -15.99
C ASP A 512 35.68 -2.99 -16.43
N GLY A 513 34.94 -2.61 -17.47
CA GLY A 513 33.79 -3.35 -17.99
C GLY A 513 32.46 -2.97 -17.36
N SER A 514 32.42 -1.97 -16.46
CA SER A 514 31.18 -1.43 -15.91
C SER A 514 30.35 -0.75 -16.98
N VAL A 515 29.03 -0.95 -16.97
CA VAL A 515 28.12 -0.47 -18.01
C VAL A 515 26.90 0.21 -17.40
N ALA A 516 26.45 1.30 -18.03
CA ALA A 516 25.12 1.87 -17.86
C ALA A 516 24.48 2.09 -19.23
N SER A 517 23.15 2.14 -19.28
CA SER A 517 22.42 2.44 -20.51
C SER A 517 21.30 3.43 -20.25
N GLY A 518 20.97 4.23 -21.25
CA GLY A 518 19.82 5.14 -21.23
C GLY A 518 19.21 5.23 -22.63
N ARG A 519 18.09 5.94 -22.75
CA ARG A 519 17.38 6.12 -24.03
C ARG A 519 17.22 7.60 -24.33
N LEU A 520 17.62 8.00 -25.53
CA LEU A 520 17.32 9.31 -26.12
C LEU A 520 15.99 9.21 -26.84
N THR A 521 15.14 10.21 -26.70
CA THR A 521 13.73 10.17 -27.11
C THR A 521 13.32 11.32 -28.02
N ALA A 522 14.10 12.40 -28.03
CA ALA A 522 13.80 13.61 -28.79
C ALA A 522 14.93 14.01 -29.73
N PHE A 523 16.19 13.80 -29.34
CA PHE A 523 17.36 14.23 -30.09
C PHE A 523 18.47 13.17 -30.10
N VAL A 524 19.12 13.00 -31.25
CA VAL A 524 20.30 12.13 -31.42
C VAL A 524 21.50 12.95 -31.91
N PRO A 525 22.75 12.53 -31.62
CA PRO A 525 23.94 13.19 -32.14
C PRO A 525 23.92 13.29 -33.66
N GLY A 526 24.11 14.49 -34.19
CA GLY A 526 24.15 14.76 -35.63
C GLY A 526 25.57 14.84 -36.16
N THR A 527 25.78 14.44 -37.41
CA THR A 527 27.06 14.66 -38.10
C THR A 527 27.27 16.16 -38.28
N PRO A 528 28.44 16.72 -37.87
CA PRO A 528 28.73 18.12 -38.13
C PRO A 528 28.69 18.36 -39.65
N ALA A 529 27.92 19.36 -40.07
CA ALA A 529 27.87 19.76 -41.47
C ALA A 529 29.30 20.11 -41.95
N PRO A 530 29.71 19.69 -43.16
CA PRO A 530 31.02 20.07 -43.69
C PRO A 530 31.15 21.60 -43.71
N PRO A 531 32.31 22.15 -43.32
CA PRO A 531 32.49 23.60 -43.29
C PRO A 531 32.41 24.15 -44.72
N GLY A 532 31.25 24.72 -45.09
CA GLY A 532 31.05 25.32 -46.41
C GLY A 532 29.63 25.34 -46.98
N ALA A 533 28.64 24.70 -46.37
CA ALA A 533 27.25 24.80 -46.85
C ALA A 533 26.62 26.12 -46.39
N ALA A 534 26.73 27.16 -47.21
CA ALA A 534 26.00 28.42 -47.01
C ALA A 534 24.49 28.18 -47.02
N HIS A 535 23.76 28.86 -46.12
CA HIS A 535 22.31 28.88 -46.10
C HIS A 535 21.74 29.30 -47.48
N PRO A 536 20.71 28.63 -48.01
CA PRO A 536 19.99 29.15 -49.16
C PRO A 536 19.32 30.46 -48.77
N VAL A 537 19.61 31.51 -49.55
CA VAL A 537 18.93 32.80 -49.48
C VAL A 537 17.44 32.56 -49.71
N PRO A 538 16.53 33.08 -48.87
CA PRO A 538 15.09 32.94 -49.12
C PRO A 538 14.70 33.66 -50.41
N ASP A 539 13.90 33.00 -51.24
CA ASP A 539 13.38 33.58 -52.49
C ASP A 539 12.62 34.89 -52.22
N PRO A 540 12.75 35.91 -53.10
CA PRO A 540 12.05 37.17 -52.94
C PRO A 540 10.53 36.96 -53.06
N VAL A 541 9.81 37.54 -52.10
CA VAL A 541 8.35 37.61 -52.06
C VAL A 541 7.85 38.33 -53.33
N PRO A 542 6.91 37.76 -54.10
CA PRO A 542 6.35 38.45 -55.26
C PRO A 542 5.44 39.62 -54.84
N ASP A 543 5.57 40.74 -55.54
CA ASP A 543 4.80 41.96 -55.32
C ASP A 543 3.27 41.74 -55.47
N PRO A 544 2.43 42.46 -54.71
CA PRO A 544 0.98 42.32 -54.77
C PRO A 544 0.41 42.91 -56.07
N VAL A 545 -0.42 42.11 -56.74
CA VAL A 545 -1.20 42.51 -57.92
C VAL A 545 -2.28 43.54 -57.53
N PRO A 546 -2.39 44.70 -58.19
CA PRO A 546 -3.49 45.64 -57.94
C PRO A 546 -4.77 45.15 -58.64
N GLY A 547 -5.86 45.05 -57.89
CA GLY A 547 -7.18 44.69 -58.41
C GLY A 547 -7.79 45.79 -59.31
N PRO A 548 -8.67 45.44 -60.26
CA PRO A 548 -9.28 46.42 -61.15
C PRO A 548 -10.40 47.20 -60.45
N ALA A 549 -10.40 48.50 -60.66
CA ALA A 549 -11.51 49.40 -60.35
C ALA A 549 -12.57 49.33 -61.47
N GLY A 550 -13.84 49.23 -61.09
CA GLY A 550 -15.00 49.24 -61.98
C GLY A 550 -16.22 48.59 -61.34
#